data_AF-A0A7W1GM47-F1
#
_entry.id   AF-A0A7W1GM47-F1
#
_cell.length_a   1.000
_cell.length_b   1.000
_cell.length_c   1.000
_cell.angle_alpha   90.00
_cell.angle_beta   90.00
_cell.angle_gamma   90.00
#
_symmetry.space_group_name_H-M   'P 1'
#
loop_
_entity.id
_entity.type
_entity.pdbx_description
1 polymer ?
#
loop_
_entity_poly.entity_id
_entity_poly.type
_entity_poly.pdbx_seq_one_letter_code
_entity_poly.pdbx_strand_id
1 'polypeptide(L)'
;MRRLVVAVLLAALSVTAAASGATKSASACKPGVHTVGKTTYRVFCGPASATVRMGGKTQSFRNGSCLKVGITRVFTISIGTLTISKGKARYSYLGITVPSANHDGVYTRAIIAWAFGGTRYALYNVKLRLMGNRTRGTFSGRVVGKRGTVSGSFRCK
;
A
#
# COMPACT_ATOMS: atom_id res chain seq x y z
N MET A 1 46.65 65.50 -18.09
CA MET A 1 45.21 65.69 -18.38
C MET A 1 44.43 64.52 -17.80
N ARG A 2 43.40 64.83 -16.99
CA ARG A 2 42.22 64.03 -16.61
C ARG A 2 42.33 62.49 -16.45
N ARG A 3 42.29 62.07 -15.17
CA ARG A 3 41.38 61.08 -14.53
C ARG A 3 40.93 59.86 -15.35
N LEU A 4 41.13 58.66 -14.82
CA LEU A 4 40.04 57.89 -14.18
C LEU A 4 40.55 56.58 -13.56
N VAL A 5 40.27 56.46 -12.26
CA VAL A 5 40.37 55.27 -11.41
C VAL A 5 39.29 54.27 -11.83
N VAL A 6 39.63 52.99 -11.99
CA VAL A 6 38.65 51.90 -11.92
C VAL A 6 39.20 50.80 -11.02
N ALA A 7 38.61 50.73 -9.83
CA ALA A 7 38.81 49.70 -8.83
C ALA A 7 38.12 48.40 -9.28
N VAL A 8 38.86 47.28 -9.27
CA VAL A 8 38.27 45.95 -9.44
C VAL A 8 38.05 45.35 -8.06
N LEU A 9 36.78 45.33 -7.63
CA LEU A 9 36.33 44.67 -6.41
C LEU A 9 36.49 43.15 -6.54
N LEU A 10 37.22 42.52 -5.62
CA LEU A 10 37.15 41.09 -5.37
C LEU A 10 35.81 40.75 -4.70
N ALA A 11 34.91 40.10 -5.44
CA ALA A 11 33.69 39.52 -4.89
C ALA A 11 33.98 38.12 -4.33
N ALA A 12 34.09 38.01 -3.01
CA ALA A 12 34.07 36.74 -2.29
C ALA A 12 32.63 36.20 -2.27
N LEU A 13 32.37 35.16 -3.05
CA LEU A 13 31.11 34.41 -3.03
C LEU A 13 31.18 33.31 -1.98
N SER A 14 30.51 33.54 -0.86
CA SER A 14 30.32 32.59 0.22
C SER A 14 28.91 31.98 0.16
N VAL A 15 28.86 30.67 0.38
CA VAL A 15 27.72 29.82 0.82
C VAL A 15 26.57 29.58 -0.17
N THR A 16 26.47 28.34 -0.64
CA THR A 16 25.38 27.43 -0.23
C THR A 16 25.84 25.99 -0.34
N ALA A 17 26.12 25.37 0.80
CA ALA A 17 26.20 23.92 0.89
C ALA A 17 24.84 23.36 0.48
N ALA A 18 24.76 22.75 -0.70
CA ALA A 18 23.63 21.94 -1.08
C ALA A 18 23.55 20.79 -0.07
N ALA A 19 22.62 20.88 0.88
CA ALA A 19 22.20 19.75 1.67
C ALA A 19 21.57 18.76 0.68
N SER A 20 22.40 17.89 0.10
CA SER A 20 21.97 16.69 -0.58
C SER A 20 21.18 15.90 0.45
N GLY A 21 19.86 16.06 0.39
CA GLY A 21 18.92 15.31 1.19
C GLY A 21 19.23 13.85 0.97
N ALA A 22 19.93 13.25 1.94
CA ALA A 22 20.14 11.82 2.01
C ALA A 22 18.75 11.21 2.09
N THR A 23 18.21 10.85 0.92
CA THR A 23 17.05 9.99 0.82
C THR A 23 17.53 8.73 1.51
N LYS A 24 17.13 8.54 2.77
CA LYS A 24 17.32 7.27 3.48
C LYS A 24 16.97 6.20 2.47
N SER A 25 17.96 5.45 2.00
CA SER A 25 17.74 4.27 1.17
C SER A 25 16.75 3.44 1.95
N ALA A 26 15.48 3.49 1.55
CA ALA A 26 14.45 2.64 2.09
C ALA A 26 15.04 1.25 1.95
N SER A 27 15.27 0.55 3.07
CA SER A 27 15.86 -0.79 3.03
C SER A 27 15.14 -1.54 1.92
N ALA A 28 15.86 -1.98 0.90
CA ALA A 28 15.25 -2.51 -0.31
C ALA A 28 14.21 -3.55 0.12
N CYS A 29 12.94 -3.34 -0.24
CA CYS A 29 11.87 -4.23 0.18
C CYS A 29 12.21 -5.65 -0.30
N LYS A 30 12.33 -6.61 0.62
CA LYS A 30 12.70 -8.01 0.31
C LYS A 30 11.44 -8.87 0.22
N PRO A 31 10.84 -9.06 -0.97
CA PRO A 31 9.64 -9.87 -1.10
C PRO A 31 9.97 -11.33 -0.81
N GLY A 32 8.95 -12.10 -0.40
CA GLY A 32 9.08 -13.54 -0.21
C GLY A 32 8.60 -14.02 1.15
N VAL A 33 8.80 -15.31 1.39
CA VAL A 33 8.49 -15.95 2.67
C VAL A 33 9.72 -15.89 3.55
N HIS A 34 9.52 -15.52 4.81
CA HIS A 34 10.56 -15.36 5.82
C HIS A 34 10.12 -16.05 7.10
N THR A 35 11.09 -16.48 7.90
CA THR A 35 10.84 -17.09 9.20
C THR A 35 11.75 -16.46 10.25
N VAL A 36 11.17 -16.01 11.35
CA VAL A 36 11.91 -15.50 12.52
C VAL A 36 11.32 -16.16 13.77
N GLY A 37 12.14 -16.99 14.44
CA GLY A 37 11.67 -17.88 15.50
C GLY A 37 10.54 -18.79 14.99
N LYS A 38 9.43 -18.86 15.74
CA LYS A 38 8.23 -19.65 15.36
C LYS A 38 7.25 -18.90 14.42
N THR A 39 7.64 -17.72 13.93
CA THR A 39 6.79 -16.88 13.06
C THR A 39 7.23 -16.99 11.61
N THR A 40 6.39 -17.55 10.75
CA THR A 40 6.49 -17.47 9.30
C THR A 40 5.61 -16.34 8.79
N TYR A 41 6.16 -15.52 7.89
CA TYR A 41 5.46 -14.40 7.28
C TYR A 41 5.86 -14.22 5.82
N ARG A 42 4.97 -13.62 5.02
CA ARG A 42 5.23 -13.30 3.61
C ARG A 42 5.20 -11.79 3.42
N VAL A 43 6.31 -11.24 2.95
CA VAL A 43 6.46 -9.83 2.61
C VAL A 43 6.05 -9.64 1.16
N PHE A 44 5.15 -8.69 0.92
CA PHE A 44 4.81 -8.20 -0.40
C PHE A 44 5.51 -6.86 -0.63
N CYS A 45 5.96 -6.66 -1.86
CA CYS A 45 6.66 -5.45 -2.27
C CYS A 45 6.05 -4.94 -3.58
N GLY A 46 6.08 -3.63 -3.76
CA GLY A 46 5.55 -2.97 -4.94
C GLY A 46 4.76 -1.72 -4.59
N PRO A 47 4.25 -1.02 -5.60
CA PRO A 47 3.67 0.31 -5.44
C PRO A 47 2.22 0.30 -4.96
N ALA A 48 1.59 -0.87 -4.81
CA ALA A 48 0.20 -0.94 -4.42
C ALA A 48 0.00 -0.41 -3.00
N SER A 49 -1.12 0.30 -2.80
CA SER A 49 -1.51 0.87 -1.51
C SER A 49 -3.01 0.78 -1.31
N ALA A 50 -3.45 0.74 -0.06
CA ALA A 50 -4.85 0.73 0.29
C ALA A 50 -5.13 1.47 1.59
N THR A 51 -6.39 1.86 1.76
CA THR A 51 -6.93 2.39 3.01
C THR A 51 -8.17 1.61 3.42
N VAL A 52 -8.32 1.39 4.72
CA VAL A 52 -9.50 0.79 5.35
C VAL A 52 -10.02 1.76 6.40
N ARG A 53 -11.30 2.07 6.35
CA ARG A 53 -12.00 2.90 7.33
C ARG A 53 -12.94 2.02 8.14
N MET A 54 -12.75 2.00 9.45
CA MET A 54 -13.54 1.19 10.38
C MET A 54 -13.65 1.91 11.72
N GLY A 55 -14.88 2.08 12.22
CA GLY A 55 -15.13 2.71 13.53
C GLY A 55 -14.49 4.10 13.67
N GLY A 56 -14.61 4.95 12.64
CA GLY A 56 -14.02 6.30 12.62
C GLY A 56 -12.50 6.36 12.39
N LYS A 57 -11.80 5.22 12.38
CA LYS A 57 -10.34 5.17 12.17
C LYS A 57 -9.98 4.81 10.74
N THR A 58 -8.92 5.43 10.21
CA THR A 58 -8.34 5.10 8.90
C THR A 58 -7.04 4.32 9.08
N GLN A 59 -6.97 3.12 8.52
CA GLN A 59 -5.79 2.27 8.47
C GLN A 59 -5.20 2.34 7.06
N SER A 60 -3.90 2.58 6.95
CA SER A 60 -3.20 2.67 5.67
C SER A 60 -2.24 1.48 5.48
N PHE A 61 -2.25 0.91 4.28
CA PHE A 61 -1.41 -0.21 3.87
C PHE A 61 -0.57 0.21 2.67
N ARG A 62 0.71 -0.17 2.68
CA ARG A 62 1.70 0.14 1.62
C ARG A 62 2.57 -1.09 1.37
N ASN A 63 3.36 -1.03 0.30
CA ASN A 63 4.25 -2.10 -0.16
C ASN A 63 3.46 -3.33 -0.55
N GLY A 64 2.91 -3.31 -1.76
CA GLY A 64 2.05 -4.38 -2.24
C GLY A 64 2.07 -4.53 -3.74
N SER A 65 1.46 -5.61 -4.19
CA SER A 65 1.31 -5.92 -5.59
C SER A 65 -0.15 -6.26 -5.93
N CYS A 66 -0.48 -6.05 -7.20
CA CYS A 66 -1.76 -6.46 -7.76
C CYS A 66 -1.47 -7.51 -8.84
N LEU A 67 -2.23 -8.59 -8.84
CA LEU A 67 -2.10 -9.66 -9.81
C LEU A 67 -3.42 -9.80 -10.58
N LYS A 68 -3.30 -9.84 -11.91
CA LYS A 68 -4.40 -10.10 -12.84
C LYS A 68 -4.14 -11.47 -13.46
N VAL A 69 -4.91 -12.48 -13.06
CA VAL A 69 -4.77 -13.82 -13.63
C VAL A 69 -5.77 -13.96 -14.77
N GLY A 70 -5.27 -13.94 -16.02
CA GLY A 70 -6.10 -13.94 -17.23
C GLY A 70 -6.97 -15.19 -17.37
N ILE A 71 -6.40 -16.38 -17.13
CA ILE A 71 -7.06 -17.67 -17.32
C ILE A 71 -8.26 -17.84 -16.38
N THR A 72 -8.07 -17.55 -15.08
CA THR A 72 -9.12 -17.68 -14.06
C THR A 72 -9.94 -16.41 -13.87
N ARG A 73 -9.59 -15.33 -14.61
CA ARG A 73 -10.18 -13.99 -14.49
C ARG A 73 -10.17 -13.48 -13.05
N VAL A 74 -9.20 -13.88 -12.24
CA VAL A 74 -9.10 -13.45 -10.84
C VAL A 74 -8.23 -12.22 -10.75
N PHE A 75 -8.72 -11.20 -10.04
CA PHE A 75 -7.92 -10.06 -9.63
C PHE A 75 -7.60 -10.18 -8.14
N THR A 76 -6.32 -10.14 -7.78
CA THR A 76 -5.89 -10.15 -6.38
C THR A 76 -5.00 -8.98 -6.05
N ILE A 77 -5.05 -8.57 -4.79
CA ILE A 77 -4.17 -7.54 -4.22
C ILE A 77 -3.61 -8.10 -2.92
N SER A 78 -2.33 -7.89 -2.68
CA SER A 78 -1.66 -8.24 -1.43
C SER A 78 -0.73 -7.10 -1.03
N ILE A 79 -0.98 -6.49 0.13
CA ILE A 79 -0.27 -5.29 0.60
C ILE A 79 0.22 -5.50 2.03
N GLY A 80 1.48 -5.18 2.27
CA GLY A 80 2.13 -5.32 3.56
C GLY A 80 2.74 -6.71 3.78
N THR A 81 2.58 -7.27 4.97
CA THR A 81 3.23 -8.52 5.37
C THR A 81 2.23 -9.48 6.02
N LEU A 82 1.97 -10.60 5.35
CA LEU A 82 1.05 -11.63 5.83
C LEU A 82 1.75 -12.49 6.89
N THR A 83 1.23 -12.51 8.12
CA THR A 83 1.64 -13.51 9.13
C THR A 83 0.96 -14.84 8.83
N ILE A 84 1.73 -15.86 8.46
CA ILE A 84 1.25 -17.20 8.09
C ILE A 84 1.05 -18.09 9.33
N SER A 85 1.93 -17.96 10.33
CA SER A 85 1.81 -18.73 11.58
C SER A 85 0.46 -18.52 12.28
N LYS A 86 0.02 -19.57 12.99
CA LYS A 86 -1.14 -19.52 13.90
C LYS A 86 -0.91 -18.50 15.03
N GLY A 87 -2.00 -17.99 15.61
CA GLY A 87 -1.96 -17.00 16.69
C GLY A 87 -2.10 -15.56 16.19
N LYS A 88 -1.73 -14.56 17.01
CA LYS A 88 -1.91 -13.13 16.70
C LYS A 88 -1.12 -12.72 15.44
N ALA A 89 -1.69 -11.82 14.63
CA ALA A 89 -1.00 -11.30 13.46
C ALA A 89 0.11 -10.31 13.90
N ARG A 90 1.37 -10.65 13.64
CA ARG A 90 2.51 -9.80 14.05
C ARG A 90 2.70 -8.60 13.13
N TYR A 91 2.21 -8.70 11.90
CA TYR A 91 2.35 -7.67 10.88
C TYR A 91 1.01 -7.27 10.30
N SER A 92 0.95 -6.05 9.77
CA SER A 92 -0.20 -5.53 9.04
C SER A 92 -0.23 -6.06 7.62
N TYR A 93 -1.38 -6.55 7.19
CA TYR A 93 -1.61 -7.12 5.87
C TYR A 93 -3.00 -6.76 5.37
N LEU A 94 -3.14 -6.54 4.08
CA LEU A 94 -4.43 -6.47 3.41
C LEU A 94 -4.40 -7.33 2.15
N GLY A 95 -5.40 -8.20 2.03
CA GLY A 95 -5.67 -9.05 0.88
C GLY A 95 -7.05 -8.76 0.32
N ILE A 96 -7.14 -8.60 -1.01
CA ILE A 96 -8.40 -8.49 -1.75
C ILE A 96 -8.38 -9.53 -2.85
N THR A 97 -9.46 -10.28 -3.00
CA THR A 97 -9.69 -11.19 -4.11
C THR A 97 -11.03 -10.87 -4.75
N VAL A 98 -11.02 -10.62 -6.06
CA VAL A 98 -12.21 -10.39 -6.86
C VAL A 98 -12.29 -11.48 -7.93
N PRO A 99 -13.20 -12.46 -7.77
CA PRO A 99 -13.40 -13.48 -8.79
C PRO A 99 -14.03 -12.87 -10.05
N SER A 100 -13.70 -13.43 -11.21
CA SER A 100 -14.29 -13.05 -12.50
C SER A 100 -14.10 -11.56 -12.89
N ALA A 101 -13.05 -10.91 -12.40
CA ALA A 101 -12.70 -9.51 -12.64
C ALA A 101 -11.85 -9.31 -13.90
N ASN A 102 -12.46 -9.45 -15.08
CA ASN A 102 -11.79 -9.24 -16.36
C ASN A 102 -11.85 -7.79 -16.90
N HIS A 103 -12.61 -6.87 -16.28
CA HIS A 103 -12.75 -5.47 -16.71
C HIS A 103 -12.97 -4.53 -15.52
N ASP A 104 -13.17 -3.24 -15.78
CA ASP A 104 -13.66 -2.29 -14.78
C ASP A 104 -15.16 -2.49 -14.55
N GLY A 105 -15.65 -2.26 -13.33
CA GLY A 105 -17.06 -2.50 -13.04
C GLY A 105 -17.32 -2.72 -11.56
N VAL A 106 -18.54 -3.15 -11.25
CA VAL A 106 -18.96 -3.47 -9.89
C VAL A 106 -19.06 -4.99 -9.74
N TYR A 107 -18.41 -5.50 -8.70
CA TYR A 107 -18.37 -6.91 -8.34
C TYR A 107 -18.99 -7.09 -6.96
N THR A 108 -19.81 -8.12 -6.78
CA THR A 108 -20.54 -8.37 -5.51
C THR A 108 -20.00 -9.56 -4.73
N ARG A 109 -19.00 -10.27 -5.27
CA ARG A 109 -18.42 -11.49 -4.70
C ARG A 109 -16.96 -11.30 -4.26
N ALA A 110 -16.55 -10.06 -4.00
CA ALA A 110 -15.20 -9.80 -3.54
C ALA A 110 -15.02 -10.31 -2.09
N ILE A 111 -13.83 -10.83 -1.81
CA ILE A 111 -13.39 -11.25 -0.49
C ILE A 111 -12.27 -10.32 -0.06
N ILE A 112 -12.38 -9.77 1.15
CA ILE A 112 -11.40 -8.83 1.68
C ILE A 112 -11.02 -9.30 3.07
N ALA A 113 -9.73 -9.47 3.31
CA ALA A 113 -9.20 -9.82 4.63
C ALA A 113 -8.05 -8.89 4.98
N TRP A 114 -7.96 -8.48 6.23
CA TRP A 114 -6.83 -7.68 6.70
C TRP A 114 -6.49 -8.00 8.14
N ALA A 115 -5.24 -7.72 8.48
CA ALA A 115 -4.72 -7.78 9.82
C ALA A 115 -4.18 -6.42 10.22
N PHE A 116 -4.52 -5.98 11.43
CA PHE A 116 -4.04 -4.72 12.00
C PHE A 116 -4.04 -4.81 13.53
N GLY A 117 -2.94 -4.39 14.15
CA GLY A 117 -2.82 -4.38 15.63
C GLY A 117 -3.02 -5.75 16.28
N GLY A 118 -2.58 -6.84 15.66
CA GLY A 118 -2.74 -8.20 16.20
C GLY A 118 -4.06 -8.89 15.84
N THR A 119 -5.07 -8.14 15.39
CA THR A 119 -6.40 -8.66 15.06
C THR A 119 -6.55 -8.92 13.57
N ARG A 120 -7.31 -9.96 13.20
CA ARG A 120 -7.71 -10.27 11.82
C ARG A 120 -9.18 -9.95 11.60
N TYR A 121 -9.49 -9.45 10.42
CA TYR A 121 -10.83 -9.09 9.99
C TYR A 121 -11.08 -9.64 8.59
N ALA A 122 -12.34 -9.90 8.29
CA ALA A 122 -12.77 -10.36 6.97
C ALA A 122 -14.12 -9.77 6.59
N LEU A 123 -14.30 -9.59 5.29
CA LEU A 123 -15.56 -9.31 4.61
C LEU A 123 -15.75 -10.37 3.51
N TYR A 124 -16.97 -10.90 3.41
CA TYR A 124 -17.38 -11.81 2.33
C TYR A 124 -18.51 -11.19 1.51
N ASN A 125 -18.63 -11.58 0.23
CA ASN A 125 -19.64 -11.09 -0.69
C ASN A 125 -19.73 -9.56 -0.72
N VAL A 126 -18.57 -8.92 -0.84
CA VAL A 126 -18.43 -7.47 -0.79
C VAL A 126 -18.72 -6.84 -2.15
N LYS A 127 -19.49 -5.75 -2.13
CA LYS A 127 -19.58 -4.83 -3.27
C LYS A 127 -18.28 -4.05 -3.41
N LEU A 128 -17.56 -4.30 -4.50
CA LEU A 128 -16.30 -3.68 -4.84
C LEU A 128 -16.37 -3.10 -6.26
N ARG A 129 -15.96 -1.85 -6.43
CA ARG A 129 -15.88 -1.18 -7.74
C ARG A 129 -14.42 -1.13 -8.20
N LEU A 130 -14.15 -1.63 -9.42
CA LEU A 130 -12.88 -1.52 -10.14
C LEU A 130 -12.94 -0.39 -11.17
N MET A 131 -11.85 0.36 -11.31
CA MET A 131 -11.71 1.53 -12.18
C MET A 131 -10.29 1.65 -12.72
N GLY A 132 -10.15 2.31 -13.87
CA GLY A 132 -8.85 2.64 -14.47
C GLY A 132 -8.10 1.38 -14.91
N ASN A 133 -8.74 0.48 -15.64
CA ASN A 133 -8.17 -0.82 -16.01
C ASN A 133 -7.73 -1.63 -14.77
N ARG A 134 -8.60 -1.67 -13.77
CA ARG A 134 -8.44 -2.38 -12.49
C ARG A 134 -7.23 -1.92 -11.68
N THR A 135 -6.75 -0.69 -11.93
CA THR A 135 -5.67 -0.08 -11.14
C THR A 135 -6.19 0.63 -9.91
N ARG A 136 -7.49 0.90 -9.82
CA ARG A 136 -8.11 1.58 -8.67
C ARG A 136 -9.38 0.85 -8.27
N GLY A 137 -9.71 0.93 -6.98
CA GLY A 137 -11.00 0.44 -6.55
C GLY A 137 -11.43 0.95 -5.19
N THR A 138 -12.72 0.75 -4.94
CA THR A 138 -13.38 1.09 -3.66
C THR A 138 -14.25 -0.07 -3.23
N PHE A 139 -14.43 -0.24 -1.92
CA PHE A 139 -15.29 -1.27 -1.38
C PHE A 139 -16.00 -0.79 -0.13
N SER A 140 -17.12 -1.43 0.17
CA SER A 140 -17.86 -1.26 1.42
C SER A 140 -18.54 -2.56 1.81
N GLY A 141 -18.48 -2.93 3.08
CA GLY A 141 -19.10 -4.15 3.58
C GLY A 141 -19.22 -4.17 5.10
N ARG A 142 -19.78 -5.25 5.63
CA ARG A 142 -19.90 -5.48 7.08
C ARG A 142 -18.88 -6.51 7.53
N VAL A 143 -18.21 -6.23 8.64
CA VAL A 143 -17.24 -7.16 9.24
C VAL A 143 -17.94 -8.39 9.74
N VAL A 144 -17.41 -9.56 9.38
CA VAL A 144 -17.92 -10.85 9.87
C VAL A 144 -17.86 -10.90 11.39
N GLY A 145 -18.98 -11.25 12.03
CA GLY A 145 -19.09 -11.38 13.48
C GLY A 145 -18.99 -10.07 14.26
N LYS A 146 -19.08 -8.89 13.61
CA LYS A 146 -19.08 -7.58 14.31
C LYS A 146 -20.18 -6.66 13.77
N ARG A 147 -20.68 -5.79 14.66
CA ARG A 147 -21.53 -4.66 14.26
C ARG A 147 -20.61 -3.54 13.74
N GLY A 148 -20.76 -3.16 12.48
CA GLY A 148 -19.99 -2.06 11.90
C GLY A 148 -19.80 -2.18 10.40
N THR A 149 -19.94 -1.04 9.72
CA THR A 149 -19.62 -0.91 8.30
C THR A 149 -18.15 -0.55 8.14
N VAL A 150 -17.52 -1.17 7.15
CA VAL A 150 -16.16 -0.87 6.71
C VAL A 150 -16.23 -0.37 5.30
N SER A 151 -15.43 0.64 5.00
CA SER A 151 -15.19 1.07 3.63
C SER A 151 -13.69 1.16 3.37
N GLY A 152 -13.30 1.18 2.11
CA GLY A 152 -11.90 1.31 1.77
C GLY A 152 -11.68 1.58 0.30
N SER A 153 -10.42 1.83 -0.01
CA SER A 153 -9.97 2.07 -1.37
C SER A 153 -8.57 1.53 -1.58
N PHE A 154 -8.22 1.24 -2.82
CA PHE A 154 -6.88 0.82 -3.19
C PHE A 154 -6.45 1.43 -4.51
N ARG A 155 -5.13 1.42 -4.71
CA ARG A 155 -4.48 1.77 -5.96
C ARG A 155 -3.34 0.80 -6.23
N CYS A 156 -3.29 0.29 -7.45
CA CYS A 156 -2.16 -0.35 -8.09
C CYS A 156 -1.50 0.72 -8.98
N LYS A 157 -0.18 0.82 -8.98
CA LYS A 157 0.55 1.62 -9.97
C LYS A 157 1.18 0.67 -10.98
#